data_AF-A0A7L4ITG8-F1
#
_entry.id   AF-A0A7L4ITG8-F1
#
_cell.length_a   1.000
_cell.length_b   1.000
_cell.length_c   1.000
_cell.angle_alpha   90.00
_cell.angle_beta   90.00
_cell.angle_gamma   90.00
#
_symmetry.space_group_name_H-M   'P 1'
#
loop_
_entity.id
_entity.type
_entity.pdbx_description
1 polymer ?
#
loop_
_entity_poly.entity_id
_entity_poly.type
_entity_poly.pdbx_seq_one_letter_code
_entity_poly.pdbx_strand_id
1 'polypeptide(L)'
;QIIPSVQTLAVQSRCKHSPADILRMERIILDKVQWELYTETPMDFLNIVSTTFFHAMVMSSWPQLPPRLPQRNPSLHVALLTKQLQHCMACHQLVQFKGSTLVLVIITLELERQTPGWFPVITDLLKKTQVGS
;
A
#
# COMPACT_ATOMS: atom_id res chain seq x y z
N GLN A 1 -11.17 -10.39 10.99
CA GLN A 1 -10.48 -11.12 9.89
C GLN A 1 -10.95 -12.56 9.93
N ILE A 2 -11.32 -13.16 8.79
CA ILE A 2 -11.69 -14.57 8.71
C ILE A 2 -10.44 -15.32 8.23
N ILE A 3 -9.89 -16.19 9.06
CA ILE A 3 -8.75 -17.04 8.69
C ILE A 3 -9.33 -18.37 8.15
N PRO A 4 -9.15 -18.69 6.86
CA PRO A 4 -9.63 -19.95 6.31
C PRO A 4 -8.85 -21.13 6.89
N SER A 5 -9.51 -22.29 7.06
CA SER A 5 -8.83 -23.51 7.50
C SER A 5 -7.87 -24.04 6.43
N VAL A 6 -6.85 -24.80 6.84
CA VAL A 6 -5.91 -25.45 5.92
C VAL A 6 -6.63 -26.38 4.94
N GLN A 7 -7.71 -27.04 5.37
CA GLN A 7 -8.54 -27.89 4.50
C GLN A 7 -9.19 -27.07 3.39
N THR A 8 -9.78 -25.92 3.73
CA THR A 8 -10.39 -25.02 2.75
C THR A 8 -9.35 -24.50 1.76
N LEU A 9 -8.17 -24.10 2.25
CA LEU A 9 -7.07 -23.64 1.41
C LEU A 9 -6.55 -24.73 0.46
N ALA A 10 -6.41 -25.97 0.94
CA ALA A 10 -5.97 -27.10 0.12
C ALA A 10 -6.95 -27.38 -1.03
N VAL A 11 -8.26 -27.36 -0.75
CA VAL A 11 -9.32 -27.56 -1.76
C VAL A 11 -9.31 -26.43 -2.78
N GLN A 12 -9.25 -25.16 -2.35
CA GLN A 12 -9.29 -24.00 -3.24
C GLN A 12 -8.04 -23.88 -4.13
N SER A 13 -6.86 -24.18 -3.58
CA SER A 13 -5.59 -24.13 -4.30
C SER A 13 -5.36 -25.35 -5.21
N ARG A 14 -6.22 -26.38 -5.12
CA ARG A 14 -6.03 -27.69 -5.77
C ARG A 14 -4.66 -28.30 -5.42
N CYS A 15 -4.19 -28.05 -4.21
CA CYS A 15 -2.91 -28.55 -3.73
C CYS A 15 -2.95 -30.08 -3.63
N LYS A 16 -1.93 -30.76 -4.15
CA LYS A 16 -1.82 -32.22 -4.10
C LYS A 16 -1.26 -32.73 -2.76
N HIS A 17 -0.83 -31.82 -1.89
CA HIS A 17 -0.22 -32.14 -0.60
C HIS A 17 -1.28 -32.31 0.49
N SER A 18 -0.98 -33.17 1.46
CA SER A 18 -1.88 -33.37 2.58
C SER A 18 -1.91 -32.11 3.47
N PRO A 19 -3.01 -31.86 4.21
CA PRO A 19 -3.04 -30.79 5.21
C PRO A 19 -1.87 -30.85 6.20
N ALA A 20 -1.38 -32.05 6.53
CA ALA A 20 -0.23 -32.25 7.40
C ALA A 20 1.08 -31.73 6.78
N ASP A 21 1.27 -31.87 5.47
CA ASP A 21 2.44 -31.33 4.77
C ASP A 21 2.40 -29.80 4.73
N ILE A 22 1.22 -29.21 4.52
CA ILE A 22 1.01 -27.76 4.55
C ILE A 22 1.33 -27.20 5.95
N LEU A 23 0.84 -27.85 7.01
CA LEU A 23 1.14 -27.45 8.40
C LEU A 23 2.64 -27.59 8.73
N ARG A 24 3.31 -28.61 8.17
CA ARG A 24 4.76 -28.76 8.32
C ARG A 24 5.49 -27.59 7.66
N MET A 25 5.07 -27.17 6.47
CA MET A 25 5.64 -26.02 5.76
C MET A 25 5.37 -24.71 6.49
N GLU A 26 4.15 -24.51 7.00
CA GLU A 26 3.78 -23.35 7.82
C GLU A 26 4.75 -23.23 9.01
N ARG A 27 4.97 -24.32 9.75
CA ARG A 27 5.91 -24.31 10.87
C ARG A 27 7.35 -23.95 10.46
N ILE A 28 7.84 -24.52 9.36
CA ILE A 28 9.18 -24.19 8.84
C ILE A 28 9.28 -22.71 8.46
N ILE A 29 8.24 -22.14 7.85
CA ILE A 29 8.19 -20.72 7.50
C ILE A 29 8.18 -19.86 8.76
N LEU A 30 7.35 -20.20 9.75
CA LEU A 30 7.28 -19.51 11.05
C LEU A 30 8.63 -19.52 11.76
N ASP A 31 9.32 -20.66 11.77
CA ASP A 31 10.67 -20.78 12.34
C ASP A 31 11.68 -19.90 11.57
N LYS A 32 11.57 -19.81 10.23
CA LYS A 32 12.44 -18.96 9.40
C LYS A 32 12.23 -17.46 9.62
N VAL A 33 11.00 -17.04 9.89
CA VAL A 33 10.71 -15.66 10.26
C VAL A 33 10.85 -15.42 11.76
N GLN A 34 11.43 -16.37 12.50
CA GLN A 34 11.65 -16.28 13.96
C GLN A 34 10.37 -16.01 14.74
N TRP A 35 9.22 -16.44 14.21
CA TRP A 35 7.89 -16.14 14.74
C TRP A 35 7.55 -14.62 14.78
N GLU A 36 8.36 -13.77 14.14
CA GLU A 36 8.13 -12.34 13.98
C GLU A 36 7.21 -12.07 12.79
N LEU A 37 5.90 -12.14 13.04
CA LEU A 37 4.87 -11.91 12.02
C LEU A 37 4.46 -10.44 11.89
N TYR A 38 4.82 -9.60 12.86
CA TYR A 38 4.52 -8.18 12.87
C TYR A 38 5.64 -7.40 12.19
N THR A 39 5.70 -7.50 10.86
CA THR A 39 6.58 -6.68 10.04
C THR A 39 5.76 -5.58 9.38
N GLU A 40 6.24 -4.34 9.42
CA GLU A 40 5.58 -3.23 8.73
C GLU A 40 5.51 -3.55 7.23
N THR A 41 4.30 -3.69 6.71
CA THR A 41 4.09 -4.02 5.31
C THR A 41 4.10 -2.75 4.47
N PRO A 42 4.42 -2.85 3.17
CA PRO A 42 4.25 -1.75 2.23
C PRO A 42 2.81 -1.20 2.22
N MET A 43 1.82 -2.05 2.55
CA MET A 43 0.42 -1.66 2.68
C MET A 43 0.17 -0.78 3.91
N ASP A 44 0.83 -1.05 5.04
CA ASP A 44 0.70 -0.22 6.25
C ASP A 44 1.24 1.19 5.97
N PHE A 45 2.39 1.27 5.31
CA PHE A 45 2.95 2.53 4.87
C PHE A 45 2.04 3.27 3.88
N LEU A 46 1.45 2.56 2.91
CA LEU A 46 0.48 3.13 1.97
C LEU A 46 -0.78 3.66 2.67
N ASN A 47 -1.29 2.95 3.67
CA ASN A 47 -2.44 3.41 4.45
C ASN A 47 -2.11 4.68 5.24
N ILE A 48 -0.95 4.74 5.90
CA ILE A 48 -0.51 5.93 6.64
C ILE A 48 -0.32 7.12 5.70
N VAL A 49 0.43 6.94 4.60
CA VAL A 49 0.71 8.03 3.67
C VAL A 49 -0.54 8.45 2.91
N SER A 50 -1.37 7.52 2.44
CA SER A 50 -2.58 7.89 1.70
C SER A 50 -3.62 8.58 2.57
N THR A 51 -3.76 8.22 3.84
CA THR A 51 -4.69 8.90 4.76
C THR A 51 -4.20 10.29 5.12
N THR A 52 -2.92 10.43 5.51
CA THR A 52 -2.32 11.72 5.86
C THR A 52 -2.23 12.67 4.66
N PHE A 53 -1.83 12.17 3.49
CA PHE A 53 -1.68 12.98 2.28
C PHE A 53 -3.03 13.46 1.77
N PHE A 54 -4.04 12.58 1.68
CA PHE A 54 -5.38 12.97 1.28
C PHE A 54 -5.99 13.98 2.27
N HIS A 55 -5.83 13.75 3.57
CA HIS A 55 -6.28 14.66 4.61
C HIS A 55 -5.60 16.04 4.47
N ALA A 56 -4.29 16.07 4.26
CA ALA A 56 -3.54 17.30 4.07
C ALA A 56 -3.97 18.04 2.79
N MET A 57 -4.18 17.35 1.67
CA MET A 57 -4.70 17.94 0.42
C MET A 57 -6.10 18.54 0.61
N VAL A 58 -6.97 17.87 1.34
CA VAL A 58 -8.35 18.33 1.59
C VAL A 58 -8.36 19.53 2.55
N MET A 59 -7.52 19.50 3.59
CA MET A 59 -7.44 20.57 4.59
C MET A 59 -6.70 21.82 4.09
N SER A 60 -5.71 21.68 3.20
CA SER A 60 -4.88 22.81 2.74
C SER A 60 -5.57 23.72 1.71
N SER A 61 -6.90 23.71 1.66
CA SER A 61 -7.74 24.53 0.77
C SER A 61 -7.26 24.52 -0.68
N TRP A 62 -7.72 23.52 -1.44
CA TRP A 62 -7.43 23.36 -2.88
C TRP A 62 -8.63 23.72 -3.79
N PRO A 63 -9.17 24.96 -3.78
CA PRO A 63 -10.35 25.33 -4.56
C PRO A 63 -10.07 25.58 -6.06
N GLN A 64 -8.80 25.58 -6.50
CA GLN A 64 -8.39 25.99 -7.85
C GLN A 64 -8.14 24.83 -8.83
N LEU A 65 -8.19 23.56 -8.39
CA LEU A 65 -8.01 22.43 -9.31
C LEU A 65 -9.31 22.12 -10.04
N PRO A 66 -9.29 21.88 -11.37
CA PRO A 66 -10.47 21.42 -12.07
C PRO A 66 -10.97 20.10 -11.46
N PRO A 67 -12.28 19.79 -11.55
CA PRO A 67 -12.90 18.58 -10.98
C PRO A 67 -12.47 17.25 -11.66
N ARG A 68 -11.23 17.18 -12.15
CA ARG A 68 -10.64 16.03 -12.83
C ARG A 68 -10.14 14.93 -11.88
N LEU A 69 -10.20 15.13 -10.56
CA LEU A 69 -10.03 14.04 -9.60
C LEU A 69 -11.18 13.04 -9.80
N PRO A 70 -10.93 11.80 -10.26
CA PRO A 70 -11.98 10.80 -10.42
C PRO A 70 -12.57 10.35 -9.07
N GLN A 71 -12.06 10.88 -7.94
CA GLN A 71 -12.22 10.23 -6.67
C GLN A 71 -12.21 11.17 -5.47
N ARG A 72 -13.32 11.87 -5.24
CA ARG A 72 -13.59 12.50 -3.94
C ARG A 72 -13.76 11.50 -2.79
N ASN A 73 -13.75 10.20 -3.09
CA ASN A 73 -13.91 9.11 -2.14
C ASN A 73 -12.54 8.53 -1.75
N PRO A 74 -11.99 8.87 -0.57
CA PRO A 74 -10.69 8.38 -0.13
C PRO A 74 -10.58 6.85 -0.13
N SER A 75 -11.69 6.12 0.11
CA SER A 75 -11.66 4.66 0.10
C SER A 75 -11.34 4.07 -1.27
N LEU A 76 -11.87 4.64 -2.35
CA LEU A 76 -11.62 4.14 -3.70
C LEU A 76 -10.24 4.58 -4.21
N HIS A 77 -9.71 5.71 -3.74
CA HIS A 77 -8.32 6.11 -4.00
C HIS A 77 -7.34 5.13 -3.35
N VAL A 78 -7.53 4.81 -2.06
CA VAL A 78 -6.72 3.81 -1.36
C VAL A 78 -6.82 2.45 -2.05
N ALA A 79 -8.01 2.04 -2.51
CA ALA A 79 -8.19 0.78 -3.24
C ALA A 79 -7.42 0.75 -4.57
N LEU A 80 -7.38 1.87 -5.31
CA LEU A 80 -6.59 1.98 -6.54
C LEU A 80 -5.08 1.83 -6.26
N LEU A 81 -4.56 2.60 -5.31
CA LEU A 81 -3.14 2.56 -4.95
C LEU A 81 -2.75 1.18 -4.39
N THR A 82 -3.63 0.56 -3.60
CA THR A 82 -3.50 -0.82 -3.11
C THR A 82 -3.35 -1.79 -4.28
N LYS A 83 -4.20 -1.68 -5.30
CA LYS A 83 -4.14 -2.55 -6.49
C LYS A 83 -2.83 -2.36 -7.26
N GLN A 84 -2.37 -1.12 -7.42
CA GLN A 84 -1.09 -0.83 -8.08
C GLN A 84 0.09 -1.40 -7.29
N LEU A 85 0.10 -1.22 -5.96
CA LEU A 85 1.13 -1.77 -5.08
C LEU A 85 1.15 -3.30 -5.15
N GLN A 86 -0.01 -3.96 -5.08
CA GLN A 86 -0.10 -5.41 -5.22
C GLN A 86 0.44 -5.89 -6.57
N HIS A 87 0.18 -5.17 -7.66
CA HIS A 87 0.74 -5.48 -8.97
C HIS A 87 2.27 -5.32 -9.00
N CYS A 88 2.81 -4.27 -8.39
CA CYS A 88 4.26 -4.10 -8.26
C CYS A 88 4.90 -5.22 -7.43
N MET A 89 4.25 -5.62 -6.33
CA MET A 89 4.72 -6.72 -5.47
C MET A 89 4.65 -8.09 -6.15
N ALA A 90 3.87 -8.23 -7.23
CA ALA A 90 3.87 -9.42 -8.08
C ALA A 90 5.04 -9.44 -9.08
N CYS A 91 5.79 -8.35 -9.23
CA CYS A 91 6.93 -8.23 -10.15
C CYS A 91 8.26 -8.35 -9.39
N HIS A 92 9.01 -9.43 -9.64
CA HIS A 92 10.29 -9.69 -8.97
C HIS A 92 11.30 -8.54 -9.09
N GLN A 93 11.35 -7.84 -10.22
CA GLN A 93 12.26 -6.70 -10.41
C GLN A 93 11.94 -5.54 -9.46
N LEU A 94 10.66 -5.35 -9.12
CA LEU A 94 10.21 -4.26 -8.27
C LEU A 94 10.26 -4.63 -6.78
N VAL A 95 10.08 -5.91 -6.44
CA VAL A 95 10.17 -6.41 -5.05
C VAL A 95 11.56 -6.21 -4.43
N GLN A 96 12.60 -5.99 -5.25
CA GLN A 96 13.96 -5.67 -4.76
C GLN A 96 14.06 -4.31 -4.06
N PHE A 97 13.13 -3.39 -4.34
CA PHE A 97 13.11 -2.07 -3.70
C PHE A 97 12.38 -2.13 -2.35
N LYS A 98 12.69 -1.17 -1.47
CA LYS A 98 11.94 -1.01 -0.22
C LYS A 98 10.46 -0.73 -0.55
N GLY A 99 9.57 -1.36 0.20
CA GLY A 99 8.12 -1.16 0.05
C GLY A 99 7.69 0.31 0.10
N SER A 100 8.27 1.08 1.01
CA SER A 100 8.03 2.52 1.13
C SER A 100 8.43 3.29 -0.13
N THR A 101 9.52 2.90 -0.80
CA THR A 101 9.94 3.50 -2.07
C THR A 101 8.91 3.24 -3.16
N LEU A 102 8.42 2.02 -3.28
CA LEU A 102 7.37 1.68 -4.27
C LEU A 102 6.10 2.49 -4.03
N VAL A 103 5.67 2.59 -2.77
CA VAL A 103 4.49 3.39 -2.38
C VAL A 103 4.68 4.85 -2.73
N LEU A 104 5.83 5.45 -2.40
CA LEU A 104 6.12 6.84 -2.73
C LEU A 104 6.06 7.07 -4.24
N VAL A 105 6.69 6.20 -5.03
CA VAL A 105 6.68 6.27 -6.50
C VAL A 105 5.24 6.21 -7.02
N ILE A 106 4.44 5.23 -6.58
CA ILE A 106 3.03 5.08 -6.98
C ILE A 106 2.24 6.36 -6.67
N ILE A 107 2.38 6.90 -5.46
CA ILE A 107 1.68 8.13 -5.05
C ILE A 107 2.15 9.32 -5.88
N THR A 108 3.45 9.52 -6.08
CA THR A 108 3.97 10.64 -6.88
C THR A 108 3.55 10.56 -8.34
N LEU A 109 3.52 9.37 -8.94
CA LEU A 109 3.05 9.18 -10.31
C LEU A 109 1.55 9.48 -10.45
N GLU A 110 0.75 9.07 -9.46
CA GLU A 110 -0.68 9.38 -9.45
C GLU A 110 -0.92 10.90 -9.31
N LEU A 111 -0.11 11.58 -8.51
CA LEU A 111 -0.18 13.03 -8.33
C LEU A 111 0.26 13.79 -9.58
N GLU A 112 1.32 13.35 -10.25
CA GLU A 112 1.77 13.92 -11.51
C GLU A 112 0.73 13.79 -12.61
N ARG A 113 0.12 12.60 -12.72
CA ARG A 113 -0.93 12.33 -13.70
C ARG A 113 -2.16 13.22 -13.50
N GLN A 114 -2.53 13.47 -12.25
CA GLN A 114 -3.73 14.25 -11.93
C GLN A 114 -3.47 15.76 -11.87
N THR A 115 -2.24 16.18 -11.58
CA THR A 115 -1.88 17.59 -11.40
C THR A 115 -0.52 17.92 -12.05
N PRO A 116 -0.52 18.47 -13.26
CA PRO A 116 0.68 19.06 -13.84
C PRO A 116 1.17 20.20 -12.93
N GLY A 117 2.38 20.10 -12.39
CA GLY A 117 2.91 21.07 -11.42
C GLY A 117 2.58 20.79 -9.95
N TRP A 118 2.42 19.52 -9.57
CA TRP A 118 2.21 19.09 -8.16
C TRP A 118 3.38 19.43 -7.21
N PHE A 119 4.61 19.49 -7.73
CA PHE A 119 5.84 19.54 -6.92
C PHE A 119 5.93 20.77 -6.00
N PRO A 120 5.63 22.01 -6.45
CA PRO A 120 5.56 23.17 -5.56
C PRO A 120 4.54 23.01 -4.43
N VAL A 121 3.43 22.31 -4.68
CA VAL A 121 2.37 22.15 -3.66
C VAL A 121 2.78 21.15 -2.58
N ILE A 122 3.42 20.04 -2.95
CA ILE A 122 4.00 19.12 -1.95
C ILE A 122 5.09 19.84 -1.16
N THR A 123 5.90 20.68 -1.81
CA THR A 123 6.94 21.44 -1.11
C THR A 123 6.35 22.44 -0.12
N ASP A 124 5.24 23.11 -0.47
CA ASP A 124 4.50 24.00 0.44
C ASP A 124 3.88 23.25 1.63
N LEU A 125 3.26 22.10 1.37
CA LEU A 125 2.74 21.19 2.40
C LEU A 125 3.84 20.72 3.35
N LEU A 126 4.97 20.25 2.81
CA LEU A 126 6.13 19.81 3.60
C LEU A 126 6.65 20.95 4.47
N LYS A 127 6.79 22.16 3.91
CA LYS A 127 7.21 23.35 4.67
C LYS A 127 6.23 23.66 5.81
N LYS A 128 4.92 23.66 5.55
CA LYS A 128 3.89 23.89 6.58
C LYS A 128 3.90 22.84 7.69
N THR A 129 4.21 21.59 7.36
CA THR A 129 4.31 20.51 8.37
C THR A 129 5.59 20.59 9.21
N GLN A 130 6.66 21.21 8.71
CA GLN A 130 7.91 21.37 9.47
C GLN A 130 7.96 22.63 10.35
N VAL A 131 7.03 23.57 10.17
CA VAL A 131 6.96 24.82 10.97
C VAL A 131 6.53 24.57 12.43
N GLY A 132 6.25 23.32 12.82
CA GLY A 132 5.89 22.91 14.19
C GLY A 132 6.93 22.09 14.96
N SER A 133 8.18 21.99 14.48
CA SER A 133 9.30 21.35 15.21
C SER A 133 10.20 22.36 15.91
#